data_AF-A0AAU2KIN8-F1
#
_entry.id   AF-A0AAU2KIN8-F1
#
_cell.length_a   1.000
_cell.length_b   1.000
_cell.length_c   1.000
_cell.angle_alpha   90.00
_cell.angle_beta   90.00
_cell.angle_gamma   90.00
#
_symmetry.space_group_name_H-M   'P 1'
#
loop_
_entity.id
_entity.type
_entity.pdbx_description
1 polymer ?
#
loop_
_entity_poly.entity_id
_entity_poly.type
_entity_poly.pdbx_seq_one_letter_code
_entity_poly.pdbx_strand_id
1 'polypeptide(L)'
;MNETPVKQQNTGAYYGQAVASFGVALSAVAVGIYNLDADAWVRGFLGIAVLYLTTSAFTLAKVIRDRQEAGQIVSRVDQARMEKILAEYDPFQPKP
;
A
#
# COMPACT_ATOMS: atom_id res chain seq x y z
N MET A 1 19.27 -10.38 -16.59
CA MET A 1 18.75 -9.00 -16.76
C MET A 1 18.17 -8.58 -15.43
N ASN A 2 18.91 -7.77 -14.67
CA ASN A 2 18.47 -7.29 -13.35
C ASN A 2 17.51 -6.12 -13.58
N GLU A 3 16.21 -6.37 -13.52
CA GLU A 3 15.23 -5.29 -13.41
C GLU A 3 15.36 -4.74 -11.98
N THR A 4 16.16 -3.70 -11.81
CA THR A 4 16.11 -2.89 -10.59
C THR A 4 14.68 -2.35 -10.50
N PRO A 5 13.88 -2.72 -9.48
CA PRO A 5 12.55 -2.17 -9.34
C PRO A 5 12.73 -0.68 -9.07
N VAL A 6 12.41 0.15 -10.07
CA VAL A 6 12.39 1.60 -9.93
C VAL A 6 11.38 1.88 -8.83
N LYS A 7 11.87 2.20 -7.63
CA LYS A 7 11.04 2.62 -6.51
C LYS A 7 10.43 3.95 -6.92
N GLN A 8 9.25 3.91 -7.55
CA GLN A 8 8.48 5.09 -7.95
C GLN A 8 8.16 5.88 -6.67
N GLN A 9 9.01 6.84 -6.34
CA GLN A 9 8.76 7.76 -5.23
C GLN A 9 7.73 8.77 -5.73
N ASN A 10 6.46 8.54 -5.40
CA ASN A 10 5.42 9.53 -5.63
C ASN A 10 5.85 10.83 -4.95
N THR A 11 6.00 11.90 -5.74
CA THR A 11 6.26 13.26 -5.24
C THR A 11 5.19 13.65 -4.22
N GLY A 12 5.58 14.39 -3.17
CA GLY A 12 4.65 14.80 -2.10
C GLY A 12 3.39 15.53 -2.62
N ALA A 13 3.48 16.19 -3.77
CA ALA A 13 2.35 16.78 -4.48
C ALA A 13 1.27 15.75 -4.89
N TYR A 14 1.67 14.57 -5.37
CA TYR A 14 0.73 13.52 -5.79
C TYR A 14 0.00 12.90 -4.59
N TYR A 15 0.70 12.77 -3.46
CA TYR A 15 0.08 12.36 -2.20
C TYR A 15 -0.97 13.39 -1.73
N GLY A 16 -0.63 14.68 -1.75
CA GLY A 16 -1.57 15.75 -1.41
C GLY A 16 -2.81 15.76 -2.32
N GLN A 17 -2.63 15.60 -3.63
CA GLN A 17 -3.73 15.47 -4.59
C GLN A 17 -4.62 14.26 -4.26
N ALA A 18 -4.05 13.09 -3.97
CA ALA A 18 -4.82 11.90 -3.66
C ALA A 18 -5.69 12.09 -2.40
N VAL A 19 -5.15 12.71 -1.35
CA VAL A 19 -5.89 13.02 -0.11
C VAL A 19 -7.00 14.03 -0.39
N ALA A 20 -6.73 15.07 -1.17
CA ALA A 20 -7.73 16.07 -1.54
C ALA A 20 -8.87 15.46 -2.37
N SER A 21 -8.55 14.67 -3.40
CA SER A 21 -9.54 13.98 -4.24
C SER A 21 -10.41 13.03 -3.42
N PHE A 22 -9.81 12.28 -2.49
CA PHE A 22 -10.55 11.42 -1.58
C PHE A 22 -11.52 12.22 -0.70
N GLY A 23 -11.07 13.34 -0.13
CA GLY A 23 -11.93 14.25 0.65
C GLY A 23 -13.11 14.78 -0.16
N VAL A 24 -12.87 15.25 -1.38
CA VAL A 24 -13.92 15.72 -2.30
C VAL A 24 -14.93 14.60 -2.62
N ALA A 25 -14.45 13.39 -2.91
CA ALA A 25 -15.31 12.25 -3.19
C ALA A 25 -16.18 11.87 -1.97
N LEU A 26 -15.60 11.84 -0.78
CA LEU A 26 -16.31 11.53 0.45
C LEU A 26 -17.38 12.59 0.77
N SER A 27 -17.06 13.87 0.59
CA SER A 27 -18.02 14.97 0.72
C SER A 27 -19.14 14.88 -0.30
N ALA A 28 -18.83 14.55 -1.57
CA ALA A 28 -19.85 14.40 -2.61
C ALA A 28 -20.83 13.27 -2.27
N VAL A 29 -20.35 12.14 -1.75
CA VAL A 29 -21.22 11.03 -1.29
C VAL A 29 -22.08 11.47 -0.10
N ALA A 30 -21.51 12.18 0.88
CA ALA A 30 -22.26 12.67 2.04
C ALA A 30 -23.37 13.65 1.63
N VAL A 31 -23.08 14.57 0.71
CA VAL A 31 -24.07 15.49 0.13
C VAL A 31 -25.14 14.71 -0.65
N GLY A 32 -24.75 13.68 -1.41
CA GLY A 32 -25.69 12.79 -2.11
C GLY A 32 -26.65 12.09 -1.15
N ILE A 33 -26.15 11.53 -0.05
CA ILE A 33 -26.98 10.89 0.98
C ILE A 33 -27.92 11.91 1.64
N TYR A 34 -27.45 13.14 1.87
CA TYR A 34 -28.28 14.19 2.47
C TYR A 34 -29.44 14.62 1.56
N ASN A 35 -29.18 14.76 0.25
CA ASN A 35 -30.19 15.16 -0.74
C ASN A 35 -31.07 14.00 -1.21
N LEU A 36 -30.73 12.75 -0.88
CA LEU A 36 -31.48 11.56 -1.28
C LEU A 36 -32.86 11.57 -0.60
N ASP A 37 -33.94 11.58 -1.36
CA ASP A 37 -35.30 11.44 -0.82
C ASP A 37 -35.53 10.02 -0.30
N ALA A 38 -35.19 9.80 0.96
CA ALA A 38 -35.21 8.52 1.64
C ALA A 38 -35.41 8.75 3.13
N ASP A 39 -35.95 7.72 3.80
CA ASP A 39 -36.18 7.76 5.23
C ASP A 39 -34.87 7.92 6.02
N ALA A 40 -34.97 8.54 7.20
CA ALA A 40 -33.82 8.82 8.05
C ALA A 40 -33.03 7.54 8.40
N TRP A 41 -33.73 6.42 8.57
CA TRP A 41 -33.10 5.12 8.83
C TRP A 41 -32.21 4.66 7.67
N VAL A 42 -32.70 4.79 6.43
CA VAL A 42 -31.96 4.40 5.22
C VAL A 42 -30.72 5.28 5.04
N ARG A 43 -30.87 6.59 5.25
CA ARG A 43 -29.73 7.52 5.21
C ARG A 43 -28.68 7.18 6.27
N GLY A 44 -29.11 6.82 7.49
CA GLY A 44 -28.22 6.37 8.56
C GLY A 44 -27.46 5.09 8.21
N PHE A 45 -28.16 4.09 7.67
CA PHE A 45 -27.54 2.84 7.19
C PHE A 45 -26.49 3.10 6.12
N LEU A 46 -26.79 3.94 5.12
CA LEU A 46 -25.85 4.32 4.07
C LEU A 46 -24.64 5.07 4.63
N GLY A 47 -24.84 5.96 5.61
CA GLY A 47 -23.76 6.66 6.29
C GLY A 47 -22.79 5.69 6.98
N ILE A 48 -23.31 4.74 7.76
CA ILE A 48 -22.49 3.72 8.43
C ILE A 48 -21.79 2.82 7.40
N ALA A 49 -22.50 2.40 6.35
CA ALA A 49 -21.95 1.57 5.29
C ALA A 49 -20.75 2.25 4.60
N VAL A 50 -20.86 3.54 4.25
CA VAL A 50 -19.78 4.31 3.64
C VAL A 50 -18.58 4.42 4.58
N LEU A 51 -18.80 4.73 5.87
CA LEU A 51 -17.73 4.85 6.85
C LEU A 51 -16.99 3.53 7.07
N TYR A 52 -17.75 2.43 7.23
CA TYR A 52 -17.16 1.11 7.46
C TYR A 52 -16.43 0.59 6.22
N LEU A 53 -17.04 0.71 5.03
CA LEU A 53 -16.42 0.30 3.77
C LEU A 53 -15.10 1.05 3.53
N THR A 54 -15.11 2.37 3.73
CA THR A 54 -13.92 3.23 3.60
C THR A 54 -12.81 2.80 4.55
N THR A 55 -13.16 2.59 5.83
CA THR A 55 -12.20 2.16 6.86
C THR A 55 -11.60 0.79 6.52
N SER A 56 -12.45 -0.17 6.12
CA SER A 56 -12.02 -1.51 5.71
C SER A 56 -11.11 -1.47 4.48
N ALA A 57 -11.44 -0.65 3.47
CA ALA A 57 -10.63 -0.47 2.27
C ALA A 57 -9.22 0.07 2.60
N PHE A 58 -9.11 1.06 3.50
CA PHE A 58 -7.81 1.55 3.95
C PHE A 58 -7.01 0.51 4.74
N THR A 59 -7.68 -0.26 5.60
CA THR A 59 -7.03 -1.36 6.33
C THR A 59 -6.51 -2.42 5.37
N LEU A 60 -7.32 -2.81 4.38
CA LEU A 60 -6.91 -3.76 3.34
C LEU A 60 -5.72 -3.22 2.51
N ALA A 61 -5.75 -1.94 2.13
CA ALA A 61 -4.64 -1.31 1.43
C ALA A 61 -3.34 -1.35 2.24
N LYS A 62 -3.42 -1.09 3.56
CA LYS A 62 -2.26 -1.25 4.46
C LYS A 62 -1.76 -2.68 4.49
N VAL A 63 -2.64 -3.67 4.70
CA VAL A 63 -2.26 -5.09 4.73
C VAL A 63 -1.57 -5.53 3.44
N ILE A 64 -2.07 -5.09 2.28
CA ILE A 64 -1.46 -5.40 0.99
C ILE A 64 -0.08 -4.76 0.87
N ARG A 65 0.06 -3.48 1.26
CA ARG A 65 1.33 -2.76 1.26
C ARG A 65 2.35 -3.42 2.20
N ASP A 66 1.94 -3.75 3.42
CA ASP A 66 2.81 -4.39 4.42
C ASP A 66 3.30 -5.76 3.91
N ARG A 67 2.45 -6.52 3.21
CA ARG A 67 2.85 -7.75 2.53
C ARG A 67 3.86 -7.54 1.40
N GLN A 68 3.69 -6.49 0.60
CA GLN A 68 4.64 -6.15 -0.46
C GLN A 68 6.00 -5.72 0.12
N GLU A 69 6.00 -4.91 1.18
CA GLU A 69 7.23 -4.47 1.86
C GLU A 69 7.95 -5.66 2.54
N ALA A 70 7.23 -6.56 3.21
CA ALA A 70 7.81 -7.76 3.80
C ALA A 70 8.50 -8.66 2.76
N GLY A 71 7.87 -8.89 1.60
CA GLY A 71 8.47 -9.68 0.51
C GLY A 71 9.74 -9.05 -0.07
N GLN A 72 9.79 -7.72 -0.17
CA GLN A 72 10.99 -7.00 -0.63
C GLN A 72 12.15 -7.05 0.38
N ILE A 73 11.87 -7.13 1.68
CA ILE A 73 12.92 -7.22 2.72
C ILE A 73 13.53 -8.62 2.71
N VAL A 74 12.72 -9.68 2.63
CA VAL A 74 13.20 -11.07 2.61
C VAL A 74 14.16 -11.30 1.43
N SER A 75 13.81 -10.84 0.22
CA SER A 75 14.66 -11.01 -0.96
C SER A 75 16.01 -10.31 -0.85
N ARG A 76 16.09 -9.14 -0.18
CA ARG A 76 17.36 -8.44 0.07
C ARG A 76 18.24 -9.18 1.08
N VAL A 77 17.65 -9.78 2.12
CA VAL A 77 18.40 -10.57 3.10
C VAL A 77 18.95 -11.84 2.47
N ASP A 78 18.16 -12.52 1.63
CA ASP A 78 18.60 -13.71 0.91
C ASP A 78 19.73 -13.40 -0.07
N GLN A 79 19.64 -12.28 -0.80
CA GLN A 79 20.71 -11.79 -1.67
C GLN A 79 22.00 -11.51 -0.88
N ALA A 80 21.92 -10.79 0.23
CA ALA A 80 23.09 -10.48 1.07
C ALA A 80 23.73 -11.73 1.69
N ARG A 81 22.91 -12.73 2.07
CA ARG A 81 23.42 -14.03 2.55
C ARG A 81 24.10 -14.82 1.44
N MET A 82 23.50 -14.88 0.25
CA MET A 82 24.12 -15.51 -0.92
C MET A 82 25.45 -14.83 -1.27
N GLU A 83 25.49 -13.50 -1.29
CA GLU A 83 26.71 -12.74 -1.55
C GLU A 83 27.81 -13.04 -0.53
N LYS A 84 27.46 -13.14 0.76
CA LYS A 84 28.41 -13.56 1.79
C LYS A 84 28.94 -14.98 1.58
N ILE A 85 28.07 -15.95 1.26
CA ILE A 85 28.49 -17.34 1.01
C ILE A 85 29.41 -17.43 -0.21
N LEU A 86 29.09 -16.68 -1.28
CA LEU A 86 29.93 -16.60 -2.48
C LEU A 86 31.28 -15.92 -2.20
N ALA A 87 31.31 -14.89 -1.36
CA ALA A 87 32.54 -14.22 -0.97
C ALA A 87 33.44 -15.07 -0.05
N GLU A 88 32.83 -15.91 0.80
CA GLU A 88 33.54 -16.80 1.72
C GLU A 88 34.02 -18.09 1.04
N TYR A 89 33.42 -18.48 -0.09
CA TYR A 89 33.87 -19.58 -0.94
C TYR A 89 34.83 -19.07 -2.01
N ASP A 90 36.12 -18.95 -1.68
CA ASP A 90 37.20 -18.63 -2.63
C ASP A 90 37.73 -19.91 -3.31
N PRO A 91 37.36 -20.19 -4.58
CA PRO A 91 37.77 -21.40 -5.29
C PRO A 91 39.25 -21.42 -5.71
N PHE A 92 40.03 -20.36 -5.43
CA PHE A 92 41.43 -20.23 -5.86
C PHE A 92 42.47 -20.25 -4.73
N GLN A 93 42.07 -20.53 -3.48
CA GLN A 93 43.04 -20.80 -2.41
C GLN A 93 43.77 -22.12 -2.69
N PRO A 94 45.10 -22.13 -2.97
CA PRO A 94 45.85 -23.36 -3.08
C PRO A 94 45.87 -24.04 -1.71
N LYS A 95 45.31 -25.25 -1.65
CA LYS A 95 45.36 -26.11 -0.47
C LYS A 95 46.83 -26.40 -0.14
N PRO A 96 47.30 -26.16 1.11
CA PRO A 96 48.66 -26.46 1.51
C PRO A 96 48.94 -27.97 1.53
#